data_AF-A0A430BFH4-F1
#
_entry.id   AF-A0A430BFH4-F1
#
_cell.length_a   1.000
_cell.length_b   1.000
_cell.length_c   1.000
_cell.angle_alpha   90.00
_cell.angle_beta   90.00
_cell.angle_gamma   90.00
#
_symmetry.space_group_name_H-M   'P 1'
#
loop_
_entity.id
_entity.type
_entity.pdbx_description
1 polymer ?
#
loop_
_entity_poly.entity_id
_entity_poly.type
_entity_poly.pdbx_seq_one_letter_code
_entity_poly.pdbx_strand_id
1 'polypeptide(L)'
;MSNDHDIKTLNSLIETVIDSADGYAEAAKASETSRFTPIFFRRGSERQELTTKLQSEVRALGGEPEDDGTLLAGAHRLFLNLRNSMSSDDVAIVDQVESGEDHIKHKFEDAIRDNEVSPAVKAIIEQAYAVVKDGHDEIRDLKHSLHGK
;
A
#
# COMPACT_ATOMS: atom_id res chain seq x y z
N MET A 1 17.36 -9.79 -24.04
CA MET A 1 17.24 -8.59 -23.19
C MET A 1 16.88 -9.11 -21.81
N SER A 2 17.63 -8.75 -20.77
CA SER A 2 17.34 -9.25 -19.42
C SER A 2 16.13 -8.50 -18.88
N ASN A 3 15.09 -9.24 -18.47
CA ASN A 3 13.96 -8.67 -17.73
C ASN A 3 14.30 -8.42 -16.26
N ASP A 4 15.56 -8.66 -15.84
CA ASP A 4 15.97 -8.66 -14.44
C ASP A 4 15.68 -7.35 -13.73
N HIS A 5 15.84 -6.20 -14.41
CA HIS A 5 15.54 -4.89 -13.83
C HIS A 5 14.04 -4.67 -13.64
N ASP A 6 13.24 -5.03 -14.66
CA ASP A 6 11.79 -4.98 -14.60
C ASP A 6 11.24 -5.88 -13.49
N ILE A 7 11.74 -7.11 -13.39
CA ILE A 7 11.34 -8.08 -12.36
C ILE A 7 11.68 -7.55 -10.97
N LYS A 8 12.90 -7.03 -10.77
CA LYS A 8 13.31 -6.44 -9.48
C LYS A 8 12.44 -5.24 -9.10
N THR A 9 12.14 -4.37 -10.06
CA THR A 9 11.29 -3.19 -9.85
C THR A 9 9.88 -3.62 -9.45
N LEU A 10 9.27 -4.54 -10.20
CA LEU A 10 7.94 -5.05 -9.87
C LEU A 10 7.89 -5.77 -8.52
N ASN A 11 8.90 -6.57 -8.17
CA ASN A 11 8.97 -7.23 -6.86
C ASN A 11 9.07 -6.23 -5.71
N SER A 12 9.88 -5.17 -5.84
CA SER A 12 9.93 -4.12 -4.82
C SER A 12 8.59 -3.37 -4.67
N LEU A 13 7.85 -3.18 -5.78
CA LEU A 13 6.50 -2.62 -5.71
C LEU A 13 5.49 -3.59 -5.08
N ILE A 14 5.57 -4.89 -5.40
CA ILE A 14 4.71 -5.94 -4.81
C ILE A 14 4.87 -5.96 -3.29
N GLU A 15 6.11 -6.03 -2.80
CA GLU A 15 6.44 -5.97 -1.38
C GLU A 15 5.79 -4.76 -0.70
N THR A 16 5.89 -3.58 -1.31
CA THR A 16 5.29 -2.34 -0.79
C THR A 16 3.75 -2.36 -0.84
N VAL A 17 3.14 -3.01 -1.83
CA VAL A 17 1.67 -3.16 -1.92
C VAL A 17 1.16 -4.15 -0.88
N ILE A 18 1.90 -5.24 -0.59
CA ILE A 18 1.59 -6.17 0.49
C ILE A 18 1.63 -5.44 1.84
N ASP A 19 2.66 -4.63 2.06
CA ASP A 19 2.77 -3.77 3.24
C ASP A 19 1.57 -2.84 3.42
N SER A 20 1.11 -2.21 2.33
CA SER A 20 -0.10 -1.38 2.36
C SER A 20 -1.35 -2.21 2.70
N ALA A 21 -1.50 -3.43 2.14
CA ALA A 21 -2.62 -4.32 2.45
C ALA A 21 -2.66 -4.69 3.95
N ASP A 22 -1.51 -5.05 4.52
CA ASP A 22 -1.37 -5.39 5.93
C ASP A 22 -1.62 -4.18 6.84
N GLY A 23 -1.12 -3.00 6.46
CA GLY A 23 -1.39 -1.75 7.16
C GLY A 23 -2.88 -1.43 7.23
N TYR A 24 -3.62 -1.61 6.13
CA TYR A 24 -5.07 -1.47 6.11
C TYR A 24 -5.78 -2.52 6.97
N ALA A 25 -5.32 -3.77 6.96
CA ALA A 25 -5.89 -4.82 7.80
C ALA A 25 -5.71 -4.52 9.30
N GLU A 26 -4.54 -4.02 9.70
CA GLU A 26 -4.28 -3.60 11.07
C GLU A 26 -5.09 -2.35 11.46
N ALA A 27 -5.23 -1.38 10.55
CA ALA A 27 -6.08 -0.22 10.76
C ALA A 27 -7.56 -0.61 10.95
N ALA A 28 -8.07 -1.56 10.18
CA ALA A 28 -9.43 -2.09 10.34
C ALA A 28 -9.63 -2.76 11.71
N LYS A 29 -8.66 -3.55 12.18
CA LYS A 29 -8.69 -4.16 13.53
C LYS A 29 -8.58 -3.13 14.65
N ALA A 30 -7.80 -2.06 14.45
CA ALA A 30 -7.64 -1.00 15.43
C ALA A 30 -8.85 -0.06 15.50
N SER A 31 -9.70 -0.07 14.48
CA SER A 31 -10.84 0.83 14.31
C SER A 31 -12.18 0.08 14.26
N GLU A 32 -12.33 -1.09 14.91
CA GLU A 32 -13.52 -1.97 14.78
C GLU A 32 -14.88 -1.29 15.02
N THR A 33 -14.94 -0.21 15.81
CA THR A 33 -16.18 0.56 16.08
C THR A 33 -16.25 1.89 15.33
N SER A 34 -15.22 2.20 14.55
CA SER A 34 -15.11 3.43 13.77
C SER A 34 -16.04 3.40 12.56
N ARG A 35 -16.44 4.59 12.11
CA ARG A 35 -17.12 4.74 10.81
C ARG A 35 -16.19 4.56 9.61
N PHE A 36 -14.88 4.49 9.83
CA PHE A 36 -13.87 4.38 8.76
C PHE A 36 -13.41 2.95 8.48
N THR A 37 -13.73 1.99 9.34
CA THR A 37 -13.41 0.56 9.13
C THR A 37 -13.78 0.05 7.74
N PRO A 38 -14.96 0.38 7.17
CA PRO A 38 -15.32 -0.05 5.82
C PRO A 38 -14.36 0.47 4.73
N ILE A 39 -13.79 1.67 4.91
CA ILE A 39 -12.80 2.24 3.98
C ILE A 39 -11.52 1.41 4.04
N PHE A 40 -11.01 1.12 5.24
CA PHE A 40 -9.79 0.32 5.41
C PHE A 40 -9.95 -1.10 4.86
N PHE A 41 -11.08 -1.77 5.11
CA PHE A 41 -11.34 -3.09 4.51
C PHE A 41 -11.35 -3.05 2.99
N ARG A 42 -12.05 -2.07 2.39
CA ARG A 42 -12.11 -1.92 0.94
C ARG A 42 -10.73 -1.69 0.35
N ARG A 43 -9.95 -0.77 0.91
CA ARG A 43 -8.60 -0.46 0.43
C ARG A 43 -7.63 -1.63 0.61
N GLY A 44 -7.69 -2.36 1.73
CA GLY A 44 -6.92 -3.59 1.92
C GLY A 44 -7.22 -4.64 0.84
N SER A 45 -8.50 -4.86 0.50
CA SER A 45 -8.90 -5.77 -0.58
C SER A 45 -8.37 -5.31 -1.94
N GLU A 46 -8.46 -4.02 -2.26
CA GLU A 46 -7.92 -3.46 -3.51
C GLU A 46 -6.40 -3.67 -3.62
N ARG A 47 -5.66 -3.57 -2.50
CA ARG A 47 -4.22 -3.84 -2.46
C ARG A 47 -3.92 -5.33 -2.70
N GLN A 48 -4.66 -6.25 -2.10
CA GLN A 48 -4.51 -7.69 -2.34
C GLN A 48 -4.74 -8.07 -3.81
N GLU A 49 -5.76 -7.48 -4.43
CA GLU A 49 -6.01 -7.66 -5.87
C GLU A 49 -4.87 -7.10 -6.72
N LEU A 50 -4.31 -5.94 -6.33
CA LEU A 50 -3.18 -5.32 -7.03
C LEU A 50 -1.91 -6.17 -6.90
N THR A 51 -1.61 -6.71 -5.71
CA THR A 51 -0.53 -7.67 -5.49
C THR A 51 -0.65 -8.83 -6.49
N THR A 52 -1.82 -9.47 -6.54
CA THR A 52 -2.06 -10.61 -7.44
C THR A 52 -1.79 -10.27 -8.91
N LYS A 53 -2.21 -9.08 -9.35
CA LYS A 53 -1.97 -8.59 -10.72
C LYS A 53 -0.48 -8.41 -10.98
N LEU A 54 0.24 -7.69 -10.13
CA LEU A 54 1.67 -7.44 -10.30
C LEU A 54 2.49 -8.75 -10.24
N GLN A 55 2.14 -9.68 -9.36
CA GLN A 55 2.76 -10.99 -9.31
C GLN A 55 2.56 -11.80 -10.60
N SER A 56 1.42 -11.64 -11.28
CA SER A 56 1.18 -12.24 -12.59
C SER A 56 2.12 -11.68 -13.65
N GLU A 57 2.39 -10.38 -13.61
CA GLU A 57 3.32 -9.72 -14.55
C GLU A 57 4.76 -10.17 -14.34
N VAL A 58 5.21 -10.33 -13.09
CA VAL A 58 6.53 -10.91 -12.79
C VAL A 58 6.67 -12.32 -13.36
N ARG A 59 5.66 -13.18 -13.18
CA ARG A 59 5.65 -14.53 -13.78
C ARG A 59 5.68 -14.48 -15.30
N ALA A 60 4.95 -13.56 -15.93
CA ALA A 60 4.93 -13.39 -17.38
C ALA A 60 6.29 -12.95 -17.94
N LEU A 61 7.06 -12.18 -17.16
CA LEU A 61 8.44 -11.80 -17.48
C LEU A 61 9.46 -12.92 -17.24
N GLY A 62 9.04 -14.06 -16.69
CA GLY A 62 9.88 -15.21 -16.37
C GLY A 62 10.54 -15.16 -14.98
N GLY A 63 10.08 -14.26 -14.11
CA GLY A 63 10.59 -14.11 -12.74
C GLY A 63 9.76 -14.87 -11.69
N GLU A 64 10.32 -14.94 -10.48
CA GLU A 64 9.61 -15.38 -9.29
C GLU A 64 9.05 -14.13 -8.57
N PRO A 65 7.73 -14.05 -8.36
CA PRO A 65 7.12 -12.92 -7.69
C PRO A 65 7.38 -12.96 -6.19
N GLU A 66 7.57 -11.79 -5.60
CA GLU A 66 7.55 -11.62 -4.15
C GLU A 66 6.17 -11.98 -3.60
N ASP A 67 6.12 -12.64 -2.44
CA ASP A 67 4.88 -13.05 -1.76
C ASP A 67 4.77 -12.56 -0.31
N ASP A 68 5.82 -11.93 0.20
CA ASP A 68 5.86 -11.32 1.53
C ASP A 68 6.09 -9.79 1.45
N GLY A 69 5.59 -9.07 2.46
CA GLY A 69 5.87 -7.64 2.65
C GLY A 69 7.09 -7.41 3.54
N THR A 70 7.55 -6.15 3.65
CA THR A 70 8.57 -5.76 4.65
C THR A 70 8.02 -5.41 6.02
N LEU A 71 6.71 -5.27 6.21
CA LEU A 71 6.14 -4.74 7.45
C LEU A 71 6.55 -5.63 8.63
N LEU A 72 7.59 -5.18 9.32
CA LEU A 72 8.10 -5.83 10.51
C LEU A 72 7.12 -5.68 11.67
N ALA A 73 7.38 -6.44 12.73
CA ALA A 73 6.63 -6.40 14.00
C ALA A 73 6.42 -5.00 14.59
N GLY A 74 7.18 -3.97 14.16
CA GLY A 74 7.01 -2.58 14.60
C GLY A 74 5.66 -1.98 14.19
N ALA A 75 5.27 -2.06 12.91
CA ALA A 75 4.01 -1.52 12.43
C ALA A 75 2.81 -2.22 13.08
N HIS A 76 2.87 -3.54 13.16
CA HIS A 76 1.86 -4.33 13.87
C HIS A 76 1.73 -3.89 15.34
N ARG A 77 2.84 -3.69 16.06
CA ARG A 77 2.82 -3.19 17.45
C ARG A 77 2.23 -1.78 17.55
N LEU A 78 2.49 -0.89 16.59
CA LEU A 78 1.91 0.44 16.58
C LEU A 78 0.38 0.37 16.56
N PHE A 79 -0.21 -0.40 15.65
CA PHE A 79 -1.66 -0.58 15.58
C PHE A 79 -2.24 -1.31 16.79
N LEU A 80 -1.55 -2.33 17.33
CA LEU A 80 -1.96 -2.97 18.58
C LEU A 80 -2.01 -1.99 19.75
N ASN A 81 -1.04 -1.08 19.86
CA ASN A 81 -1.02 -0.06 20.90
C ASN A 81 -2.18 0.94 20.74
N LEU A 82 -2.48 1.36 19.51
CA LEU A 82 -3.62 2.24 19.22
C LEU A 82 -4.94 1.57 19.59
N ARG A 83 -5.11 0.29 19.23
CA ARG A 83 -6.28 -0.51 19.61
C ARG A 83 -6.47 -0.62 21.13
N ASN A 84 -5.38 -0.83 21.87
CA ASN A 84 -5.43 -1.01 23.32
C ASN A 84 -5.58 0.32 24.10
N SER A 85 -5.40 1.46 23.44
CA SER A 85 -5.67 2.75 24.06
C SER A 85 -7.17 2.91 24.34
N MET A 86 -7.54 3.43 25.51
CA MET A 86 -8.94 3.57 25.94
C MET A 86 -9.78 4.47 25.02
N SER A 87 -9.13 5.24 24.16
CA SER A 87 -9.70 6.01 23.06
C SER A 87 -8.96 5.61 21.80
N SER A 88 -9.44 4.60 21.06
CA SER A 88 -8.97 4.34 19.71
C SER A 88 -9.15 5.62 18.90
N ASP A 89 -8.07 6.37 18.73
CA ASP A 89 -8.14 7.69 18.12
C ASP A 89 -8.11 7.51 16.61
N ASP A 90 -9.28 7.67 15.99
CA ASP A 90 -9.45 7.67 14.54
C ASP A 90 -8.41 8.58 13.87
N VAL A 91 -8.04 9.71 14.51
CA VAL A 91 -6.99 10.61 14.02
C VAL A 91 -5.65 9.89 13.93
N ALA A 92 -5.22 9.22 15.00
CA ALA A 92 -3.93 8.53 15.04
C ALA A 92 -3.87 7.33 14.08
N ILE A 93 -4.98 6.60 13.93
CA ILE A 93 -5.06 5.48 12.97
C ILE A 93 -4.95 6.01 11.55
N VAL A 94 -5.74 7.04 11.21
CA VAL A 94 -5.71 7.65 9.87
C VAL A 94 -4.36 8.29 9.57
N ASP A 95 -3.73 8.96 10.53
CA ASP A 95 -2.38 9.53 10.36
C ASP A 95 -1.34 8.43 10.05
N GLN A 96 -1.42 7.30 10.75
CA GLN A 96 -0.51 6.18 10.53
C GLN A 96 -0.72 5.53 9.16
N VAL A 97 -1.97 5.34 8.74
CA VAL A 97 -2.29 4.80 7.41
C VAL A 97 -1.85 5.77 6.32
N GLU A 98 -2.14 7.07 6.47
CA GLU A 98 -1.75 8.09 5.50
C GLU A 98 -0.23 8.13 5.30
N SER A 99 0.55 8.04 6.38
CA SER A 99 2.02 7.98 6.28
C SER A 99 2.50 6.75 5.50
N GLY A 100 1.83 5.61 5.64
CA GLY A 100 2.12 4.41 4.85
C GLY A 100 1.74 4.58 3.38
N GLU A 101 0.58 5.19 3.12
CA GLU A 101 0.08 5.45 1.77
C GLU A 101 0.94 6.48 1.03
N ASP A 102 1.52 7.45 1.74
CA ASP A 102 2.47 8.38 1.15
C ASP A 102 3.76 7.65 0.76
N HIS A 103 4.23 6.70 1.57
CA HIS A 103 5.43 5.91 1.25
C HIS A 103 5.26 5.10 -0.04
N ILE A 104 4.16 4.35 -0.17
CA ILE A 104 3.87 3.59 -1.39
C ILE A 104 3.71 4.51 -2.61
N LYS A 105 3.06 5.67 -2.46
CA LYS A 105 2.94 6.66 -3.56
C LYS A 105 4.32 7.07 -4.08
N HIS A 106 5.25 7.39 -3.19
CA HIS A 106 6.62 7.76 -3.58
C HIS A 106 7.37 6.61 -4.26
N LYS A 107 7.22 5.37 -3.76
CA LYS A 107 7.83 4.18 -4.39
C LYS A 107 7.39 3.98 -5.84
N PHE A 108 6.10 4.15 -6.11
CA PHE A 108 5.58 4.09 -7.48
C PHE A 108 6.06 5.26 -8.33
N GLU A 109 6.10 6.49 -7.80
CA GLU A 109 6.65 7.64 -8.52
C GLU A 109 8.11 7.45 -8.90
N ASP A 110 8.93 6.88 -8.02
CA ASP A 110 10.33 6.57 -8.28
C ASP A 110 10.46 5.50 -9.38
N ALA A 111 9.66 4.43 -9.32
CA ALA A 111 9.64 3.39 -10.34
C ALA A 111 9.18 3.91 -11.72
N ILE A 112 8.26 4.89 -11.76
CA ILE A 112 7.84 5.58 -12.99
C ILE A 112 8.97 6.48 -13.53
N ARG A 113 9.80 7.07 -12.68
CA ARG A 113 10.93 7.92 -13.11
C ARG A 113 12.14 7.12 -13.56
N ASP A 114 12.18 5.83 -13.26
CA ASP A 114 13.24 4.92 -13.68
C ASP A 114 13.24 4.78 -15.21
N ASN A 115 14.41 5.01 -15.81
CA ASN A 115 14.63 4.93 -17.26
C ASN A 115 15.15 3.54 -17.71
N GLU A 116 15.54 2.69 -16.76
CA GLU A 116 15.94 1.31 -17.03
C GLU A 116 14.73 0.37 -17.10
N VAL A 117 13.58 0.79 -16.57
CA VAL A 117 12.30 0.07 -16.69
C VAL A 117 11.80 0.11 -18.13
N SER A 118 11.44 -1.05 -18.67
CA SER A 118 10.95 -1.15 -20.04
C SER A 118 9.63 -0.39 -20.24
N PRO A 119 9.33 0.14 -21.44
CA PRO A 119 8.09 0.86 -21.69
C PRO A 119 6.82 0.05 -21.39
N ALA A 120 6.87 -1.27 -21.61
CA ALA A 120 5.75 -2.16 -21.32
C ALA A 120 5.48 -2.27 -19.81
N VAL A 121 6.54 -2.46 -19.01
CA VAL A 121 6.43 -2.56 -17.55
C VAL A 121 6.09 -1.22 -16.93
N LYS A 122 6.62 -0.12 -17.48
CA LYS A 122 6.24 1.24 -17.07
C LYS A 122 4.73 1.49 -17.22
N ALA A 123 4.12 1.05 -18.31
CA ALA A 123 2.68 1.17 -18.51
C ALA A 123 1.86 0.34 -17.49
N ILE A 124 2.38 -0.79 -17.02
CA ILE A 124 1.78 -1.59 -15.95
C ILE A 124 1.90 -0.83 -14.62
N ILE A 125 3.07 -0.27 -14.31
CA ILE A 125 3.32 0.49 -13.09
C ILE A 125 2.42 1.74 -13.05
N GLU A 126 2.22 2.44 -14.15
CA GLU A 126 1.33 3.61 -14.23
C GLU A 126 -0.15 3.25 -13.94
N GLN A 127 -0.61 2.10 -14.44
CA GLN A 127 -1.97 1.59 -14.15
C GLN A 127 -2.12 1.21 -12.68
N ALA A 128 -1.12 0.53 -12.11
CA ALA A 128 -1.08 0.20 -10.69
C ALA A 128 -1.02 1.46 -9.81
N TYR A 129 -0.23 2.46 -10.21
CA TYR A 129 -0.11 3.74 -9.52
C TYR A 129 -1.44 4.48 -9.45
N ALA A 130 -2.30 4.40 -10.48
CA ALA A 130 -3.63 5.01 -10.41
C ALA A 130 -4.46 4.48 -9.24
N VAL A 131 -4.40 3.17 -8.96
CA VAL A 131 -5.07 2.53 -7.81
C VAL A 131 -4.39 2.93 -6.49
N VAL A 132 -3.06 3.06 -6.48
CA VAL A 132 -2.31 3.53 -5.31
C VAL A 132 -2.68 4.95 -4.95
N LYS A 133 -2.62 5.85 -5.93
CA LYS A 133 -2.89 7.27 -5.79
C LYS A 133 -4.33 7.54 -5.36
N ASP A 134 -5.31 6.81 -5.89
CA ASP A 134 -6.72 6.94 -5.48
C ASP A 134 -6.91 6.59 -3.99
N GLY A 135 -6.30 5.49 -3.52
CA GLY A 135 -6.29 5.13 -2.10
C GLY A 135 -5.62 6.18 -1.22
N HIS A 136 -4.42 6.61 -1.59
CA HIS A 136 -3.71 7.68 -0.91
C HIS A 136 -4.55 8.97 -0.82
N ASP A 137 -5.14 9.41 -1.94
CA ASP A 137 -5.90 10.66 -2.00
C ASP A 137 -7.14 10.60 -1.09
N GLU A 138 -7.84 9.46 -1.01
CA GLU A 138 -8.96 9.28 -0.08
C GLU A 138 -8.52 9.34 1.38
N ILE A 139 -7.43 8.66 1.75
CA ILE A 139 -6.93 8.66 3.13
C ILE A 139 -6.39 10.04 3.54
N ARG A 140 -5.70 10.74 2.64
CA ARG A 140 -5.28 12.14 2.84
C ARG A 140 -6.47 13.05 3.11
N ASP A 141 -7.53 12.94 2.30
CA ASP A 141 -8.72 13.78 2.46
C ASP A 141 -9.46 13.45 3.75
N LEU A 142 -9.49 12.17 4.14
CA LEU A 142 -9.99 11.72 5.43
C LEU A 142 -9.19 12.33 6.59
N LYS A 143 -7.85 12.30 6.53
CA LYS A 143 -6.95 12.94 7.50
C LYS A 143 -7.26 14.43 7.65
N HIS A 144 -7.32 15.15 6.53
CA HIS A 144 -7.67 16.57 6.55
C HIS A 144 -9.03 16.85 7.21
N SER A 145 -10.04 15.99 6.97
CA SER A 145 -11.36 16.14 7.58
C SER A 145 -11.35 15.94 9.11
N LEU A 146 -10.41 15.15 9.63
CA LEU A 146 -10.27 14.86 11.06
C LEU A 146 -9.50 15.95 11.79
N HIS A 147 -8.46 16.51 11.16
CA HIS A 147 -7.64 17.60 11.71
C HIS A 147 -8.24 18.99 11.50
N GLY A 148 -9.23 19.15 10.61
CA GLY A 148 -9.85 20.42 10.26
C GLY A 148 -10.99 20.90 11.18
N LYS A 149 -10.95 20.59 12.49
CA LYS A 149 -11.92 21.10 13.48
C LYS A 149 -11.37 22.23 14.33
#